data_AF-A0A2V9VUY7-F1
#
_entry.id   AF-A0A2V9VUY7-F1
#
_cell.length_a   1.000
_cell.length_b   1.000
_cell.length_c   1.000
_cell.angle_alpha   90.00
_cell.angle_beta   90.00
_cell.angle_gamma   90.00
#
_symmetry.space_group_name_H-M   'P 1'
#
loop_
_entity.id
_entity.type
_entity.pdbx_description
1 polymer ?
#
loop_
_entity_poly.entity_id
_entity_poly.type
_entity_poly.pdbx_seq_one_letter_code
_entity_poly.pdbx_strand_id
1 'polypeptide(L)'
;LVTAVSTVAFKQAIGMLRRGGTCVLNGLPPGEFPVSIFDVVLNGYTIRGSIVGTRLDLEEALEFAAEDKVKATIETLPLESVNDVFHRLRTGKVSGRVVLGIGEQALERRGEKSTTAA
;
A
#
# COMPACT_ATOMS: atom_id res chain seq x y z
N LEU A 1 0.55 11.91 0.48
CA LEU A 1 1.23 10.60 0.33
C LEU A 1 0.81 10.00 -1.00
N VAL A 2 1.73 9.41 -1.76
CA VAL A 2 1.47 8.90 -3.13
C VAL A 2 1.82 7.42 -3.21
N THR A 3 0.81 6.56 -3.23
CA THR A 3 0.96 5.09 -3.33
C THR A 3 0.84 4.56 -4.75
N ALA A 4 0.30 5.36 -5.68
CA ALA A 4 0.11 4.94 -7.06
C ALA A 4 1.45 4.72 -7.76
N VAL A 5 1.57 3.65 -8.55
CA VAL A 5 2.74 3.35 -9.38
C VAL A 5 2.61 4.12 -10.70
N SER A 6 2.59 5.47 -10.63
CA SER A 6 2.36 6.34 -11.80
C SER A 6 3.09 7.69 -11.66
N THR A 7 3.91 8.03 -12.64
CA THR A 7 4.61 9.33 -12.71
C THR A 7 3.65 10.51 -12.86
N VAL A 8 2.50 10.31 -13.51
CA VAL A 8 1.44 11.32 -13.64
C VAL A 8 0.85 11.63 -12.26
N ALA A 9 0.57 10.61 -11.45
CA ALA A 9 0.04 10.77 -10.10
C ALA A 9 1.03 11.54 -9.20
N PHE A 10 2.34 11.32 -9.38
CA PHE A 10 3.37 12.04 -8.63
C PHE A 10 3.37 13.53 -8.96
N LYS A 11 3.31 13.89 -10.24
CA LYS A 11 3.20 15.29 -10.68
C LYS A 11 1.94 15.97 -10.13
N GLN A 12 0.80 15.28 -10.19
CA GLN A 12 -0.46 15.80 -9.66
C GLN A 12 -0.38 16.03 -8.15
N ALA A 13 0.15 15.06 -7.40
CA ALA A 13 0.28 15.17 -5.95
C ALA A 13 1.13 16.37 -5.51
N ILE A 14 2.21 16.67 -6.24
CA ILE A 14 3.05 17.86 -5.97
C ILE A 14 2.28 19.14 -6.27
N GLY A 15 1.54 19.20 -7.38
CA GLY A 15 0.69 20.35 -7.71
C GLY A 15 -0.46 20.60 -6.72
N MET A 16 -0.84 19.58 -5.94
CA MET A 16 -1.87 19.69 -4.89
C MET A 16 -1.30 20.10 -3.52
N LEU A 17 0.02 20.27 -3.39
CA LEU A 17 0.62 20.68 -2.12
C LEU A 17 0.30 22.14 -1.79
N ARG A 18 -0.20 22.37 -0.56
CA ARG A 18 -0.17 23.70 0.05
C ARG A 18 1.27 24.17 0.26
N ARG A 19 1.49 25.48 0.38
CA ARG A 19 2.79 26.05 0.79
C ARG A 19 3.28 25.42 2.10
N GLY A 20 4.56 25.04 2.14
CA GLY A 20 5.18 24.30 3.24
C GLY A 20 4.77 22.81 3.32
N GLY A 21 4.08 22.29 2.31
CA GLY A 21 3.55 20.92 2.30
C GLY A 21 4.60 19.85 2.03
N THR A 22 4.32 18.63 2.50
CA THR A 22 5.18 17.45 2.31
C THR A 22 4.50 16.41 1.42
N CYS A 23 5.16 16.03 0.32
CA CYS A 23 4.78 14.89 -0.49
C CYS A 23 5.69 13.69 -0.18
N VAL A 24 5.09 12.62 0.36
CA VAL A 24 5.78 11.34 0.62
C VAL A 24 5.48 10.38 -0.53
N LEU A 25 6.53 9.86 -1.16
CA LEU A 25 6.50 8.93 -2.29
C LEU A 25 6.66 7.50 -1.76
N ASN A 26 5.65 6.66 -1.99
CA ASN A 26 5.62 5.26 -1.57
C ASN A 26 5.53 4.30 -2.76
N GLY A 27 4.90 4.73 -3.87
CA GLY A 27 4.92 3.99 -5.13
C GLY A 27 6.31 4.02 -5.78
N LEU A 28 6.64 2.99 -6.57
CA LEU A 28 7.89 2.92 -7.32
C LEU A 28 7.60 2.70 -8.83
N PRO A 29 7.09 3.72 -9.55
CA PRO A 29 6.98 3.64 -11.00
C PRO A 29 8.37 3.57 -11.65
N PRO A 30 8.52 2.87 -12.79
CA PRO A 30 9.77 2.90 -13.53
C PRO A 30 10.04 4.31 -14.09
N GLY A 31 11.32 4.68 -14.15
CA GLY A 31 11.79 5.95 -14.72
C GLY A 31 11.90 7.09 -13.70
N GLU A 32 11.93 8.32 -14.21
CA GLU A 32 12.05 9.55 -13.44
C GLU A 32 10.76 10.38 -13.56
N PHE A 33 10.52 11.28 -12.59
CA PHE A 33 9.42 12.22 -12.67
C PHE A 33 9.95 13.66 -12.50
N PRO A 34 9.54 14.60 -13.38
CA PRO A 34 10.04 15.97 -13.31
C PRO A 34 9.38 16.74 -12.17
N VAL A 35 10.18 17.51 -11.43
CA VAL A 35 9.72 18.44 -10.39
C VAL A 35 10.18 19.84 -10.72
N SER A 36 9.28 20.81 -10.62
CA SER A 36 9.59 22.23 -10.80
C SER A 36 10.42 22.74 -9.62
N ILE A 37 11.69 23.09 -9.86
CA ILE A 37 12.58 23.67 -8.84
C ILE A 37 12.00 24.98 -8.30
N PHE A 38 11.46 25.81 -9.19
CA PHE A 38 10.85 27.08 -8.82
C PHE A 38 9.70 26.89 -7.83
N ASP A 39 8.80 25.96 -8.09
CA ASP A 39 7.66 25.71 -7.20
C ASP A 39 8.09 25.13 -5.86
N VAL A 40 9.09 24.24 -5.86
CA VAL A 40 9.65 23.67 -4.64
C VAL A 40 10.24 24.75 -3.75
N VAL A 41 11.02 25.67 -4.32
CA VAL A 41 11.65 26.77 -3.57
C VAL A 41 10.63 27.80 -3.12
N LEU A 42 9.82 28.34 -4.04
CA LEU A 42 8.89 29.44 -3.74
C LEU A 42 7.80 29.03 -2.76
N ASN A 43 7.30 27.79 -2.86
CA ASN A 43 6.27 27.27 -1.98
C ASN A 43 6.83 26.49 -0.79
N GLY A 44 8.15 26.26 -0.72
CA GLY A 44 8.79 25.54 0.38
C GLY A 44 8.32 24.08 0.49
N TYR A 45 8.25 23.36 -0.63
CA TYR A 45 7.81 21.96 -0.62
C TYR A 45 8.89 21.02 -0.08
N THR A 46 8.45 19.99 0.63
CA THR A 46 9.29 18.87 1.05
C THR A 46 8.90 17.61 0.29
N ILE A 47 9.86 16.95 -0.36
CA ILE A 47 9.64 15.69 -1.07
C ILE A 47 10.46 14.60 -0.39
N ARG A 48 9.82 13.49 -0.01
CA ARG A 48 10.46 12.39 0.74
C ARG A 48 10.10 11.06 0.12
N GLY A 49 11.06 10.15 0.04
CA GLY A 49 10.79 8.72 -0.15
C GLY A 49 10.52 8.05 1.20
N SER A 50 9.64 7.05 1.21
CA SER A 50 9.44 6.16 2.34
C SER A 50 9.18 4.75 1.83
N ILE A 51 10.02 3.81 2.27
CA ILE A 51 9.86 2.39 2.01
C ILE A 51 9.97 1.68 3.36
N VAL A 52 8.93 0.91 3.69
CA VAL A 52 8.81 0.20 4.98
C VAL A 52 9.12 1.11 6.19
N GLY A 53 9.50 0.52 7.31
CA GLY A 53 9.86 1.22 8.55
C GLY A 53 10.89 0.43 9.35
N THR A 54 11.26 0.97 10.50
CA THR A 54 12.09 0.28 11.48
C THR A 54 11.30 -0.85 12.16
N ARG A 55 11.99 -1.65 13.00
CA ARG A 55 11.32 -2.67 13.82
C ARG A 55 10.36 -2.05 14.83
N LEU A 56 10.70 -0.87 15.36
CA LEU A 56 9.83 -0.14 16.28
C LEU A 56 8.58 0.36 15.54
N ASP A 57 8.74 0.93 14.35
CA ASP A 57 7.59 1.36 13.52
C ASP A 57 6.63 0.19 13.22
N LEU A 58 7.17 -1.02 13.04
CA LEU A 58 6.36 -2.23 12.84
C LEU A 58 5.60 -2.62 14.11
N GLU A 59 6.24 -2.56 15.28
CA GLU A 59 5.60 -2.85 16.56
C GLU A 59 4.41 -1.89 16.79
N GLU A 60 4.64 -0.59 16.64
CA GLU A 60 3.59 0.44 16.73
C GLU A 60 2.48 0.22 15.68
N ALA A 61 2.84 -0.18 14.45
CA ALA A 61 1.87 -0.49 13.41
C ALA A 61 0.99 -1.71 13.76
N LEU A 62 1.56 -2.72 14.40
CA LEU A 62 0.82 -3.90 14.87
C LEU A 62 -0.09 -3.56 16.05
N GLU A 63 0.31 -2.65 16.93
CA GLU A 63 -0.56 -2.16 18.01
C GLU A 63 -1.83 -1.51 17.46
N PHE A 64 -1.74 -0.67 16.42
CA PHE A 64 -2.94 -0.12 15.76
C PHE A 64 -3.86 -1.20 15.19
N ALA A 65 -3.29 -2.31 14.69
CA ALA A 65 -4.08 -3.43 14.21
C ALA A 65 -4.72 -4.23 15.36
N ALA A 66 -4.00 -4.41 16.47
CA ALA A 66 -4.50 -5.09 17.67
C ALA A 66 -5.63 -4.31 18.34
N GLU A 67 -5.59 -2.97 18.28
CA GLU A 67 -6.64 -2.06 18.76
C GLU A 67 -7.80 -1.87 17.77
N ASP A 68 -7.85 -2.67 16.69
CA ASP A 68 -8.90 -2.64 15.67
C ASP A 68 -9.02 -1.30 14.89
N LYS A 69 -8.03 -0.40 15.03
CA LYS A 69 -8.01 0.90 14.34
C LYS A 69 -7.70 0.78 12.85
N VAL A 70 -7.06 -0.32 12.43
CA VAL A 70 -6.71 -0.59 11.04
C VAL A 70 -6.99 -2.06 10.71
N LYS A 71 -7.72 -2.30 9.60
CA LYS A 71 -7.98 -3.65 9.07
C LYS A 71 -7.49 -3.77 7.64
N ALA A 72 -6.76 -4.84 7.35
CA ALA A 72 -6.35 -5.16 5.99
C ALA A 72 -7.50 -5.84 5.22
N THR A 73 -7.74 -5.40 3.99
CA THR A 73 -8.58 -6.15 3.05
C THR A 73 -7.80 -7.33 2.51
N ILE A 74 -8.19 -8.55 2.90
CA ILE A 74 -7.48 -9.77 2.53
C ILE A 74 -8.39 -10.84 1.93
N GLU A 75 -7.80 -11.64 1.04
CA GLU A 75 -8.35 -12.89 0.54
C GLU A 75 -7.37 -14.01 0.88
N THR A 76 -7.82 -15.05 1.57
CA THR A 76 -7.00 -16.22 1.87
C THR A 76 -7.22 -17.31 0.84
N LEU A 77 -6.13 -17.82 0.25
CA LEU A 77 -6.14 -18.92 -0.71
C LEU A 77 -5.11 -19.99 -0.30
N PRO A 78 -5.29 -21.25 -0.72
CA PRO A 78 -4.33 -22.30 -0.45
C PRO A 78 -3.08 -22.10 -1.33
N LEU A 79 -1.91 -22.58 -0.88
CA LEU A 79 -0.62 -22.36 -1.54
C LEU A 79 -0.61 -22.81 -3.00
N GLU A 80 -1.38 -23.84 -3.34
CA GLU A 80 -1.52 -24.39 -4.69
C GLU A 80 -2.08 -23.37 -5.69
N SER A 81 -2.79 -22.35 -5.21
CA SER A 81 -3.37 -21.28 -6.04
C SER A 81 -2.34 -20.22 -6.47
N VAL A 82 -1.07 -20.33 -6.07
CA VAL A 82 -0.03 -19.31 -6.28
C VAL A 82 0.06 -18.81 -7.73
N ASN A 83 -0.05 -19.70 -8.73
CA ASN A 83 0.06 -19.33 -10.14
C ASN A 83 -1.14 -18.50 -10.63
N ASP A 84 -2.35 -18.85 -10.18
CA ASP A 84 -3.54 -18.06 -10.47
C ASP A 84 -3.45 -16.68 -9.81
N VAL A 85 -2.97 -16.62 -8.56
CA VAL A 85 -2.75 -15.35 -7.85
C VAL A 85 -1.79 -14.44 -8.63
N PHE A 86 -0.69 -14.97 -9.17
CA PHE A 86 0.21 -14.18 -10.02
C PHE A 86 -0.47 -13.65 -11.28
N HIS A 87 -1.30 -14.48 -11.94
CA HIS A 87 -2.06 -14.05 -13.10
C HIS A 87 -3.07 -12.93 -12.74
N ARG A 88 -3.79 -13.07 -11.62
CA ARG A 88 -4.72 -12.07 -11.11
C ARG A 88 -4.01 -10.76 -10.74
N LEU A 89 -2.85 -10.82 -10.12
CA LEU A 89 -2.03 -9.63 -9.80
C LEU A 89 -1.62 -8.89 -11.08
N ARG A 90 -1.12 -9.60 -12.10
CA ARG A 90 -0.72 -9.00 -13.39
C ARG A 90 -1.88 -8.34 -14.13
N THR A 91 -3.07 -8.91 -14.00
CA THR A 91 -4.29 -8.40 -14.65
C THR A 91 -5.08 -7.41 -13.79
N GLY A 92 -4.56 -7.03 -12.62
CA GLY A 92 -5.21 -6.06 -11.72
C GLY A 92 -6.49 -6.56 -11.05
N LYS A 93 -6.70 -7.89 -10.98
CA LYS A 93 -7.91 -8.54 -10.44
C LYS A 93 -7.80 -8.90 -8.95
N VAL A 94 -6.92 -8.22 -8.22
CA VAL A 94 -6.75 -8.38 -6.78
C VAL A 94 -7.05 -7.04 -6.11
N SER A 95 -8.03 -7.04 -5.21
CA SER A 95 -8.28 -5.93 -4.29
C SER A 95 -7.59 -6.24 -2.97
N GLY A 96 -6.72 -5.33 -2.50
CA GLY A 96 -5.97 -5.55 -1.25
C GLY A 96 -4.84 -6.57 -1.40
N ARG A 97 -4.82 -7.60 -0.55
CA ARG A 97 -3.78 -8.64 -0.53
C ARG A 97 -4.38 -10.05 -0.57
N VAL A 98 -3.75 -10.93 -1.35
CA VAL A 98 -3.96 -12.38 -1.22
C VAL A 98 -2.95 -12.93 -0.22
N VAL A 99 -3.42 -13.67 0.78
CA VAL A 99 -2.60 -14.37 1.77
C VAL A 99 -2.65 -15.85 1.46
N LEU A 100 -1.50 -16.44 1.19
CA LEU A 100 -1.39 -17.89 0.94
C LEU A 100 -1.24 -18.63 2.26
N GLY A 101 -2.15 -19.56 2.53
CA GLY A 101 -2.07 -20.44 3.70
C GLY A 101 -0.93 -21.45 3.54
N ILE A 102 -0.06 -21.55 4.55
CA ILE A 102 1.04 -22.51 4.61
C ILE A 102 0.73 -23.51 5.73
N GLY A 103 0.73 -24.81 5.42
CA GLY A 103 0.42 -25.88 6.39
C GLY A 103 -1.08 -26.03 6.71
N GLU A 104 -1.39 -26.74 7.81
CA GLU A 104 -2.75 -27.09 8.24
C GLU A 104 -3.65 -25.88 8.53
N GLN A 105 -3.06 -24.71 8.79
CA GLN A 105 -3.73 -23.41 9.01
C GLN A 105 -4.56 -22.92 7.80
N ALA A 106 -4.36 -23.49 6.60
CA ALA A 106 -5.18 -23.19 5.43
C ALA A 106 -6.62 -23.73 5.55
N LEU A 107 -6.87 -24.72 6.42
CA LEU A 107 -8.16 -25.42 6.53
C LEU A 107 -9.10 -24.75 7.56
N GLU A 108 -8.57 -24.21 8.65
CA GLU A 108 -9.37 -23.70 9.78
C GLU A 108 -10.14 -22.41 9.45
N ARG A 109 -9.54 -21.49 8.70
CA ARG A 109 -10.18 -20.20 8.36
C ARG A 109 -11.25 -20.28 7.27
N ARG A 110 -11.52 -21.47 6.69
CA ARG A 110 -12.66 -21.68 5.79
C ARG A 110 -14.01 -21.65 6.53
N GLY A 111 -14.02 -21.82 7.86
CA GLY A 111 -15.24 -21.88 8.68
C GLY A 111 -15.85 -20.53 9.11
N GLU A 112 -15.09 -19.43 9.08
CA GLU A 112 -15.53 -18.15 9.67
C GLU A 112 -16.11 -17.13 8.68
N LYS A 113 -16.08 -17.38 7.37
CA LYS A 113 -16.64 -16.46 6.38
C LYS A 113 -18.17 -16.59 6.24
N SER A 114 -18.92 -16.13 7.24
CA SER A 114 -20.34 -15.77 7.08
C SER A 114 -20.88 -14.82 8.16
N THR A 115 -20.15 -13.79 8.58
CA THR A 115 -20.80 -12.63 9.24
C THR A 115 -19.85 -11.43 9.24
N THR A 116 -20.07 -10.50 8.33
CA THR A 116 -20.06 -9.04 8.53
C THR A 116 -20.20 -8.41 7.14
N ALA A 117 -21.43 -8.43 6.64
CA ALA A 117 -21.91 -7.50 5.63
C ALA A 117 -23.03 -6.71 6.31
N ALA A 118 -22.71 -5.48 6.72
CA ALA A 118 -23.64 -4.40 7.03
C ALA A 118 -22.85 -3.08 6.96
#